data_AF-A0A924NHJ5-F1
#
_entry.id   AF-A0A924NHJ5-F1
#
_cell.length_a   1.000
_cell.length_b   1.000
_cell.length_c   1.000
_cell.angle_alpha   90.00
_cell.angle_beta   90.00
_cell.angle_gamma   90.00
#
_symmetry.space_group_name_H-M   'P 1'
#
loop_
_entity.id
_entity.type
_entity.pdbx_description
1 polymer ?
#
loop_
_entity_poly.entity_id
_entity_poly.type
_entity_poly.pdbx_seq_one_letter_code
_entity_poly.pdbx_strand_id
1 'polypeptide(L)'
;MSDADRAAVHAGHAIDAYLRRNIVTGATMMVRRELVERSRPFPAAWVHDEWMAMVAAATGLVDLLEDQLTDYRQHGGNQIGVTSLDASGKLGRLRAPRTARNARLLARAAALQERASGFEPAASASVLALVDAKLAHETRRSALPETRLLRVGPIVRGWRAGDYSRFGLGLQDVLRDLVQPV
;
A
#
# COMPACT_ATOMS: atom_id res chain seq x y z
N MET A 1 -8.45 9.43 -4.42
CA MET A 1 -9.22 8.31 -3.83
C MET A 1 -10.47 8.09 -4.67
N SER A 2 -10.87 6.85 -4.98
CA SER A 2 -12.11 6.57 -5.72
C SER A 2 -13.33 6.60 -4.80
N ASP A 3 -14.54 6.74 -5.35
CA ASP A 3 -15.77 6.70 -4.56
C ASP A 3 -15.95 5.34 -3.86
N ALA A 4 -15.50 4.25 -4.48
CA ALA A 4 -15.47 2.93 -3.85
C ALA A 4 -14.53 2.87 -2.64
N ASP A 5 -13.37 3.55 -2.70
CA ASP A 5 -12.46 3.61 -1.56
C ASP A 5 -13.10 4.43 -0.42
N ARG A 6 -13.80 5.55 -0.73
CA ARG A 6 -14.52 6.35 0.28
C ARG A 6 -15.61 5.55 0.96
N ALA A 7 -16.47 4.90 0.17
CA ALA A 7 -17.55 4.06 0.69
C ALA A 7 -17.01 2.92 1.58
N ALA A 8 -15.88 2.31 1.19
CA ALA A 8 -15.23 1.29 2.01
C ALA A 8 -14.73 1.85 3.35
N VAL A 9 -14.12 3.05 3.36
CA VAL A 9 -13.68 3.69 4.61
C VAL A 9 -14.89 3.99 5.52
N HIS A 10 -15.93 4.64 5.01
CA HIS A 10 -17.16 4.94 5.74
C HIS A 10 -17.85 3.68 6.29
N ALA A 11 -17.73 2.54 5.60
CA ALA A 11 -18.28 1.26 6.03
C ALA A 11 -17.39 0.49 7.03
N GLY A 12 -16.25 1.05 7.48
CA GLY A 12 -15.32 0.38 8.38
C GLY A 12 -14.39 -0.64 7.72
N HIS A 13 -14.28 -0.60 6.38
CA HIS A 13 -13.40 -1.44 5.56
C HIS A 13 -12.19 -0.68 5.01
N ALA A 14 -11.69 0.31 5.77
CA ALA A 14 -10.54 1.13 5.38
C ALA A 14 -9.28 0.30 5.07
N ILE A 15 -9.11 -0.86 5.72
CA ILE A 15 -7.95 -1.72 5.54
C ILE A 15 -7.81 -2.24 4.10
N ASP A 16 -8.93 -2.52 3.42
CA ASP A 16 -8.90 -2.99 2.02
C ASP A 16 -8.39 -1.90 1.07
N ALA A 17 -8.71 -0.63 1.35
CA ALA A 17 -8.17 0.50 0.61
C ALA A 17 -6.67 0.71 0.91
N TYR A 18 -6.28 0.63 2.18
CA TYR A 18 -4.92 0.94 2.62
C TYR A 18 -3.90 -0.14 2.23
N LEU A 19 -4.32 -1.42 2.17
CA LEU A 19 -3.46 -2.51 1.67
C LEU A 19 -3.21 -2.41 0.16
N ARG A 20 -4.07 -1.69 -0.56
CA ARG A 20 -3.94 -1.44 -2.00
C ARG A 20 -2.98 -0.28 -2.29
N ARG A 21 -3.15 0.84 -1.58
CA ARG A 21 -2.34 2.06 -1.76
C ARG A 21 -2.46 3.00 -0.57
N ASN A 22 -1.45 3.86 -0.40
CA ASN A 22 -1.59 5.00 0.50
C ASN A 22 -2.64 5.98 -0.05
N ILE A 23 -3.58 6.37 0.79
CA ILE A 23 -4.52 7.46 0.53
C ILE A 23 -4.55 8.49 1.66
N VAL A 24 -3.73 8.31 2.71
CA VAL A 24 -3.67 9.21 3.86
C VAL A 24 -2.51 10.17 3.73
N THR A 25 -2.77 11.42 4.11
CA THR A 25 -1.78 12.48 4.22
C THR A 25 -1.79 12.97 5.68
N GLY A 26 -0.62 13.01 6.31
CA GLY A 26 -0.50 13.44 7.71
C GLY A 26 -0.95 14.89 7.95
N ALA A 27 -0.85 15.76 6.95
CA ALA A 27 -1.23 17.18 7.05
C ALA A 27 -2.72 17.39 7.35
N THR A 28 -3.56 16.39 7.06
CA THR A 28 -5.02 16.44 7.25
C THR A 28 -5.51 15.31 8.16
N MET A 29 -4.62 14.73 8.95
CA MET A 29 -4.96 13.61 9.83
C MET A 29 -5.22 14.09 11.26
N MET A 30 -6.32 13.63 11.85
CA MET A 30 -6.58 13.77 13.28
C MET A 30 -6.59 12.38 13.91
N VAL A 31 -5.84 12.21 14.99
CA VAL A 31 -5.68 10.91 15.65
C VAL A 31 -5.85 11.04 17.16
N ARG A 32 -6.31 9.95 17.78
CA ARG A 32 -6.26 9.82 19.23
C ARG A 32 -4.83 9.55 19.69
N ARG A 33 -4.49 9.99 20.90
CA ARG A 33 -3.15 9.78 21.48
C ARG A 33 -2.78 8.30 21.53
N GLU A 34 -3.73 7.46 21.88
CA GLU A 34 -3.58 6.00 22.05
C GLU A 34 -3.12 5.34 20.74
N LEU A 35 -3.59 5.85 19.58
CA LEU A 35 -3.13 5.36 18.28
C LEU A 35 -1.63 5.63 18.08
N VAL A 36 -1.14 6.80 18.48
CA VAL A 36 0.27 7.16 18.37
C VAL A 36 1.11 6.24 19.23
N GLU A 37 0.73 6.04 20.50
CA GLU A 37 1.50 5.22 21.43
C GLU A 37 1.59 3.76 20.96
N ARG A 38 0.47 3.14 20.53
CA ARG A 38 0.50 1.76 19.99
C ARG A 38 1.21 1.65 18.65
N SER A 39 1.27 2.73 17.87
CA SER A 39 1.97 2.74 16.58
C SER A 39 3.48 2.70 16.76
N ARG A 40 4.00 2.99 17.96
CA ARG A 40 5.44 2.92 18.24
C ARG A 40 5.91 1.47 18.45
N PRO A 41 7.20 1.16 18.15
CA PRO A 41 8.13 1.99 17.38
C PRO A 41 7.70 2.08 15.90
N PHE A 42 7.96 3.22 15.25
CA PHE A 42 7.62 3.39 13.83
C PHE A 42 8.60 2.62 12.94
N PRO A 43 8.13 1.70 12.08
CA PRO A 43 9.02 0.91 11.23
C PRO A 43 9.63 1.78 10.14
N ALA A 44 10.95 1.65 9.92
CA ALA A 44 11.69 2.46 8.94
C ALA A 44 11.19 2.30 7.49
N ALA A 45 10.52 1.18 7.17
CA ALA A 45 9.95 0.93 5.86
C ALA A 45 8.73 1.82 5.52
N TRP A 46 8.12 2.45 6.52
CA TRP A 46 6.88 3.21 6.38
C TRP A 46 7.08 4.70 6.65
N VAL A 47 6.25 5.52 6.00
CA VAL A 47 6.05 6.91 6.45
C VAL A 47 5.14 6.88 7.68
N HIS A 48 5.38 7.76 8.66
CA HIS A 48 4.72 7.71 9.97
C HIS A 48 3.20 7.83 9.89
N ASP A 49 2.69 8.72 9.06
CA ASP A 49 1.25 8.92 8.84
C ASP A 49 0.59 7.69 8.21
N GLU A 50 1.21 7.15 7.15
CA GLU A 50 0.78 5.94 6.48
C GLU A 50 0.77 4.73 7.41
N TRP A 51 1.79 4.61 8.28
CA TRP A 51 1.85 3.57 9.29
C TRP A 51 0.72 3.68 10.31
N MET A 52 0.50 4.88 10.87
CA MET A 52 -0.59 5.11 11.84
C MET A 52 -1.96 4.82 11.21
N ALA A 53 -2.16 5.23 9.96
CA ALA A 53 -3.38 4.93 9.21
C ALA A 53 -3.60 3.41 9.06
N MET A 54 -2.54 2.65 8.74
CA MET A 54 -2.62 1.20 8.64
C MET A 54 -2.93 0.55 10.00
N VAL A 55 -2.26 0.96 11.07
CA VAL A 55 -2.53 0.46 12.43
C VAL A 55 -3.98 0.78 12.83
N ALA A 56 -4.47 1.98 12.56
CA ALA A 56 -5.85 2.36 12.84
C ALA A 56 -6.85 1.48 12.07
N ALA A 57 -6.63 1.27 10.78
CA ALA A 57 -7.49 0.44 9.93
C ALA A 57 -7.49 -1.04 10.35
N ALA A 58 -6.38 -1.53 10.91
CA ALA A 58 -6.26 -2.91 11.38
C ALA A 58 -6.91 -3.18 12.74
N THR A 59 -7.10 -2.16 13.57
CA THR A 59 -7.42 -2.31 15.00
C THR A 59 -8.65 -1.55 15.46
N GLY A 60 -9.26 -0.76 14.58
CA GLY A 60 -10.39 0.07 14.94
C GLY A 60 -11.04 0.74 13.73
N LEU A 61 -11.68 1.87 13.99
CA LEU A 61 -12.39 2.63 12.97
C LEU A 61 -11.50 3.73 12.40
N VAL A 62 -11.63 3.92 11.10
CA VAL A 62 -11.02 5.01 10.35
C VAL A 62 -12.13 5.61 9.51
N ASP A 63 -12.17 6.93 9.50
CA ASP A 63 -13.15 7.69 8.74
C ASP A 63 -12.46 8.89 8.07
N LEU A 64 -13.12 9.53 7.11
CA LEU A 64 -12.63 10.68 6.40
C LEU A 64 -13.72 11.72 6.17
N LEU A 65 -13.30 12.99 6.14
CA LEU A 65 -14.13 14.08 5.63
C LEU A 65 -13.91 14.20 4.13
N GLU A 66 -14.99 14.30 3.36
CA GLU A 66 -14.92 14.46 1.90
C GLU A 66 -14.61 15.90 1.49
N ASP A 67 -14.68 16.84 2.43
CA ASP A 67 -14.35 18.24 2.22
C ASP A 67 -12.87 18.44 1.92
N GLN A 68 -12.58 19.33 0.97
CA GLN A 68 -11.23 19.79 0.72
C GLN A 68 -10.83 20.82 1.78
N LEU A 69 -10.10 20.37 2.81
CA LEU A 69 -9.72 21.19 3.96
C LEU A 69 -8.32 21.82 3.87
N THR A 70 -7.58 21.57 2.78
CA THR A 70 -6.21 22.07 2.62
C THR A 70 -5.86 22.39 1.17
N ASP A 71 -5.07 23.45 0.98
CA ASP A 71 -4.42 23.79 -0.27
C ASP A 71 -2.93 23.44 -0.19
N TYR A 72 -2.46 22.56 -1.08
CA TYR A 72 -1.08 22.10 -1.09
C TYR A 72 -0.24 22.82 -2.15
N ARG A 73 0.77 23.58 -1.72
CA ARG A 73 1.75 24.21 -2.63
C ARG A 73 2.89 23.25 -2.94
N GLN A 74 3.14 23.03 -4.23
CA GLN A 74 4.31 22.30 -4.71
C GLN A 74 5.45 23.27 -5.06
N HIS A 75 6.65 23.00 -4.57
CA HIS A 75 7.88 23.73 -4.88
C HIS A 75 9.09 22.77 -4.95
N GLY A 76 10.26 23.27 -5.36
CA GLY A 76 11.45 22.43 -5.55
C GLY A 76 12.04 21.79 -4.29
N GLY A 77 11.52 22.12 -3.11
CA GLY A 77 12.00 21.64 -1.80
C GLY A 77 11.09 20.61 -1.14
N ASN A 78 10.00 20.18 -1.78
CA ASN A 78 9.08 19.21 -1.18
C ASN A 78 9.76 17.82 -1.02
N GLN A 79 9.75 17.27 0.20
CA GLN A 79 10.28 15.92 0.47
C GLN A 79 9.45 14.81 -0.21
N ILE A 80 8.15 15.04 -0.35
CA ILE A 80 7.18 14.16 -1.02
C ILE A 80 6.37 15.03 -1.97
N GLY A 81 6.41 14.74 -3.28
CA GLY A 81 5.72 15.54 -4.31
C GLY A 81 4.93 14.67 -5.28
N VAL A 82 3.80 15.20 -5.77
CA VAL A 82 2.99 14.57 -6.81
C VAL A 82 3.51 15.02 -8.18
N THR A 83 4.29 14.17 -8.84
CA THR A 83 4.67 14.38 -10.24
C THR A 83 3.58 13.83 -11.14
N SER A 84 2.85 14.71 -11.85
CA SER A 84 2.04 14.30 -12.99
C SER A 84 2.99 13.91 -14.13
N LEU A 85 3.07 12.62 -14.43
CA LEU A 85 3.87 12.15 -15.55
C LEU A 85 3.07 12.21 -16.85
N ASP A 86 3.68 12.80 -17.86
CA ASP A 86 3.27 12.64 -19.25
C ASP A 86 3.49 11.20 -19.75
N ALA A 87 3.14 10.94 -21.02
CA ALA A 87 3.26 9.61 -21.60
C ALA A 87 4.71 9.08 -21.60
N SER A 88 5.69 9.96 -21.85
CA SER A 88 7.12 9.64 -21.79
C SER A 88 7.56 9.24 -20.37
N GLY A 89 7.13 9.98 -19.35
CA GLY A 89 7.43 9.68 -17.96
C GLY A 89 6.82 8.36 -17.50
N LYS A 90 5.60 8.04 -17.95
CA LYS A 90 4.96 6.74 -17.69
C LYS A 90 5.75 5.59 -18.32
N LEU A 91 6.21 5.76 -19.56
CA LEU A 91 7.06 4.76 -20.23
C LEU A 91 8.41 4.61 -19.53
N GLY A 92 9.03 5.72 -19.09
CA GLY A 92 10.25 5.71 -18.29
C GLY A 92 10.10 4.88 -17.01
N ARG A 93 8.98 5.04 -16.28
CA ARG A 93 8.69 4.21 -15.10
C ARG A 93 8.53 2.72 -15.41
N LEU A 94 8.00 2.35 -16.57
CA LEU A 94 7.91 0.94 -16.99
C LEU A 94 9.27 0.35 -17.39
N ARG A 95 10.25 1.20 -17.73
CA ARG A 95 11.63 0.80 -18.02
C ARG A 95 12.53 0.82 -16.79
N ALA A 96 12.11 1.47 -15.70
CA ALA A 96 12.86 1.50 -14.46
C ALA A 96 12.95 0.08 -13.84
N PRO A 97 14.12 -0.30 -13.28
CA PRO A 97 14.28 -1.55 -12.55
C PRO A 97 13.26 -1.69 -11.42
N ARG A 98 12.61 -2.84 -11.32
CA ARG A 98 11.59 -3.09 -10.29
C ARG A 98 12.19 -3.38 -8.91
N THR A 99 13.47 -3.74 -8.84
CA THR A 99 14.12 -4.29 -7.64
C THR A 99 13.96 -3.41 -6.41
N ALA A 100 14.34 -2.13 -6.49
CA ALA A 100 14.23 -1.22 -5.34
C ALA A 100 12.77 -1.00 -4.89
N ARG A 101 11.84 -0.87 -5.84
CA ARG A 101 10.41 -0.70 -5.55
C ARG A 101 9.83 -1.94 -4.87
N ASN A 102 10.06 -3.12 -5.45
CA ASN A 102 9.53 -4.37 -4.91
C ASN A 102 10.14 -4.69 -3.54
N ALA A 103 11.44 -4.42 -3.34
CA ALA A 103 12.08 -4.53 -2.04
C ALA A 103 11.43 -3.62 -0.99
N ARG A 104 11.10 -2.36 -1.33
CA ARG A 104 10.36 -1.46 -0.44
C ARG A 104 8.96 -1.97 -0.10
N LEU A 105 8.21 -2.45 -1.10
CA LEU A 105 6.87 -2.99 -0.89
C LEU A 105 6.88 -4.26 -0.01
N LEU A 106 7.85 -5.14 -0.25
CA LEU A 106 8.06 -6.34 0.56
C LEU A 106 8.45 -5.99 1.99
N ALA A 107 9.42 -5.09 2.21
CA ALA A 107 9.82 -4.65 3.54
C ALA A 107 8.65 -4.05 4.32
N ARG A 108 7.79 -3.29 3.65
CA ARG A 108 6.57 -2.74 4.25
C ARG A 108 5.58 -3.82 4.65
N ALA A 109 5.31 -4.79 3.77
CA ALA A 109 4.39 -5.89 4.05
C ALA A 109 4.91 -6.79 5.19
N ALA A 110 6.22 -7.06 5.21
CA ALA A 110 6.87 -7.83 6.28
C ALA A 110 6.77 -7.11 7.63
N ALA A 111 7.09 -5.83 7.69
CA ALA A 111 6.99 -5.04 8.92
C ALA A 111 5.55 -4.95 9.46
N LEU A 112 4.55 -4.93 8.57
CA LEU A 112 3.15 -4.99 8.98
C LEU A 112 2.79 -6.37 9.55
N GLN A 113 3.18 -7.44 8.87
CA GLN A 113 2.90 -8.81 9.28
C GLN A 113 3.55 -9.17 10.62
N GLU A 114 4.81 -8.77 10.82
CA GLU A 114 5.54 -8.97 12.07
C GLU A 114 4.82 -8.33 13.27
N ARG A 115 4.19 -7.18 13.05
CA ARG A 115 3.52 -6.42 14.10
C ARG A 115 2.03 -6.73 14.29
N ALA A 116 1.36 -7.27 13.28
CA ALA A 116 -0.10 -7.32 13.23
C ALA A 116 -0.73 -8.14 14.37
N SER A 117 -0.10 -9.23 14.78
CA SER A 117 -0.58 -10.09 15.87
C SER A 117 -0.42 -9.46 17.26
N GLY A 118 0.50 -8.50 17.41
CA GLY A 118 0.76 -7.78 18.67
C GLY A 118 0.06 -6.42 18.75
N PHE A 119 -0.87 -6.14 17.85
CA PHE A 119 -1.65 -4.91 17.90
C PHE A 119 -2.66 -4.91 19.04
N GLU A 120 -2.88 -3.72 19.63
CA GLU A 120 -3.88 -3.52 20.68
C GLU A 120 -4.81 -2.33 20.34
N PRO A 121 -6.14 -2.53 20.24
CA PRO A 121 -6.85 -3.82 20.33
C PRO A 121 -6.42 -4.84 19.27
N ALA A 122 -6.57 -6.12 19.61
CA ALA A 122 -6.24 -7.22 18.71
C ALA A 122 -6.92 -7.08 17.35
N ALA A 123 -6.12 -7.21 16.28
CA ALA A 123 -6.65 -7.28 14.93
C ALA A 123 -7.51 -8.55 14.78
N SER A 124 -8.61 -8.45 14.02
CA SER A 124 -9.46 -9.61 13.77
C SER A 124 -8.73 -10.68 12.95
N ALA A 125 -9.18 -11.93 13.04
CA ALA A 125 -8.63 -13.03 12.23
C ALA A 125 -8.70 -12.75 10.72
N SER A 126 -9.74 -12.05 10.26
CA SER A 126 -9.87 -11.64 8.85
C SER A 126 -8.84 -10.59 8.45
N VAL A 127 -8.50 -9.65 9.34
CA VAL A 127 -7.44 -8.66 9.13
C VAL A 127 -6.07 -9.35 9.11
N LEU A 128 -5.80 -10.28 10.02
CA LEU A 128 -4.53 -11.01 10.02
C LEU A 128 -4.34 -11.82 8.73
N ALA A 129 -5.38 -12.52 8.27
CA ALA A 129 -5.35 -13.24 7.00
C ALA A 129 -5.12 -12.31 5.79
N LEU A 130 -5.66 -11.09 5.84
CA LEU A 130 -5.44 -10.04 4.85
C LEU A 130 -3.96 -9.60 4.80
N VAL A 131 -3.35 -9.41 5.97
CA VAL A 131 -1.94 -9.03 6.10
C VAL A 131 -1.03 -10.15 5.59
N ASP A 132 -1.31 -11.41 5.95
CA ASP A 132 -0.56 -12.56 5.44
C ASP A 132 -0.67 -12.69 3.92
N ALA A 133 -1.88 -12.50 3.38
CA ALA A 133 -2.11 -12.51 1.93
C ALA A 133 -1.36 -11.37 1.22
N LYS A 134 -1.29 -10.16 1.82
CA LYS A 134 -0.49 -9.05 1.31
C LYS A 134 1.00 -9.40 1.29
N LEU A 135 1.54 -9.99 2.35
CA LEU A 135 2.93 -10.42 2.41
C LEU A 135 3.23 -11.50 1.35
N ALA A 136 2.34 -12.48 1.20
CA ALA A 136 2.48 -13.52 0.18
C ALA A 136 2.48 -12.93 -1.24
N HIS A 137 1.65 -11.93 -1.50
CA HIS A 137 1.61 -11.22 -2.78
C HIS A 137 2.95 -10.50 -3.06
N GLU A 138 3.44 -9.68 -2.14
CA GLU A 138 4.69 -8.92 -2.36
C GLU A 138 5.93 -9.83 -2.39
N THR A 139 5.92 -10.94 -1.64
CA THR A 139 6.96 -11.98 -1.72
C THR A 139 7.00 -12.59 -3.12
N ARG A 140 5.83 -12.99 -3.66
CA ARG A 140 5.73 -13.56 -5.01
C ARG A 140 6.22 -12.57 -6.08
N ARG A 141 5.83 -11.30 -5.96
CA ARG A 141 6.25 -10.24 -6.88
C ARG A 141 7.74 -9.96 -6.81
N SER A 142 8.34 -10.06 -5.64
CA SER A 142 9.78 -9.87 -5.46
C SER A 142 10.56 -11.04 -6.05
N ALA A 143 10.07 -12.27 -5.88
CA ALA A 143 10.68 -13.52 -6.36
C ALA A 143 10.48 -13.82 -7.87
N LEU A 144 9.85 -12.93 -8.64
CA LEU A 144 9.69 -13.15 -10.09
C LEU A 144 11.07 -13.33 -10.77
N PRO A 145 11.24 -14.29 -11.71
CA PRO A 145 12.52 -14.49 -12.38
C PRO A 145 12.91 -13.31 -13.29
N GLU A 146 14.21 -13.18 -13.59
CA GLU A 146 14.70 -12.23 -14.60
C GLU A 146 14.10 -12.55 -15.98
N THR A 147 14.03 -13.83 -16.34
CA THR A 147 13.41 -14.32 -17.58
C THR A 147 11.91 -14.04 -17.62
N ARG A 148 11.48 -13.14 -18.50
CA ARG A 148 10.09 -12.62 -18.57
C ARG A 148 9.03 -13.70 -18.81
N LEU A 149 9.32 -14.70 -19.66
CA LEU A 149 8.38 -15.78 -19.97
C LEU A 149 8.04 -16.63 -18.73
N LEU A 150 8.99 -16.82 -17.82
CA LEU A 150 8.78 -17.59 -16.59
C LEU A 150 7.89 -16.84 -15.57
N ARG A 151 7.62 -15.55 -15.78
CA ARG A 151 6.77 -14.74 -14.91
C ARG A 151 5.28 -14.99 -15.13
N VAL A 152 4.89 -15.48 -16.32
CA VAL A 152 3.48 -15.60 -16.72
C VAL A 152 2.69 -16.49 -15.75
N GLY A 153 3.21 -17.66 -15.39
CA GLY A 153 2.54 -18.59 -14.47
C GLY A 153 2.25 -17.98 -13.09
N PRO A 154 3.27 -17.49 -12.36
CA PRO A 154 3.08 -16.82 -11.07
C PRO A 154 2.14 -15.60 -11.13
N ILE A 155 2.24 -14.78 -12.19
CA ILE A 155 1.39 -13.61 -12.40
C ILE A 155 -0.07 -14.04 -12.59
N VAL A 156 -0.34 -14.99 -13.50
CA VAL A 156 -1.70 -15.50 -13.76
C VAL A 156 -2.32 -16.12 -12.51
N ARG A 157 -1.54 -16.86 -11.72
CA ARG A 157 -2.01 -17.42 -10.45
C ARG A 157 -2.46 -16.32 -9.49
N GLY A 158 -1.64 -15.27 -9.31
CA GLY A 158 -2.00 -14.14 -8.46
C GLY A 158 -3.16 -13.31 -8.98
N TRP A 159 -3.26 -13.16 -10.30
CA TRP A 159 -4.37 -12.45 -10.93
C TRP A 159 -5.70 -13.19 -10.74
N ARG A 160 -5.72 -14.51 -10.93
CA ARG A 160 -6.91 -15.35 -10.68
C ARG A 160 -7.33 -15.38 -9.22
N ALA A 161 -6.38 -15.30 -8.29
CA ALA A 161 -6.67 -15.16 -6.86
C ALA A 161 -7.20 -13.76 -6.47
N GLY A 162 -7.19 -12.79 -7.39
CA GLY A 162 -7.62 -11.42 -7.13
C GLY A 162 -6.56 -10.54 -6.44
N ASP A 163 -5.37 -11.08 -6.17
CA ASP A 163 -4.32 -10.40 -5.39
C ASP A 163 -3.93 -9.05 -6.01
N TYR A 164 -3.81 -8.98 -7.35
CA TYR A 164 -3.44 -7.75 -8.05
C TYR A 164 -4.46 -6.62 -7.89
N SER A 165 -5.74 -6.97 -7.79
CA SER A 165 -6.82 -6.00 -7.60
C SER A 165 -6.97 -5.61 -6.12
N ARG A 166 -6.73 -6.58 -5.22
CA ARG A 166 -6.86 -6.39 -3.77
C ARG A 166 -5.69 -5.61 -3.18
N PHE A 167 -4.47 -5.90 -3.61
CA PHE A 167 -3.23 -5.40 -3.01
C PHE A 167 -2.44 -4.45 -3.93
N GLY A 168 -2.99 -4.08 -5.09
CA GLY A 168 -2.31 -3.21 -6.04
C GLY A 168 -3.26 -2.54 -7.04
N LEU A 169 -2.72 -2.10 -8.18
CA LEU A 169 -3.43 -1.36 -9.21
C LEU A 169 -4.00 -2.26 -10.33
N GLY A 170 -4.29 -3.52 -10.01
CA GLY A 170 -4.89 -4.49 -10.93
C GLY A 170 -4.01 -4.74 -12.15
N LEU A 171 -4.60 -4.60 -13.34
CA LEU A 171 -3.92 -4.84 -14.63
C LEU A 171 -2.65 -3.99 -14.81
N GLN A 172 -2.56 -2.83 -14.17
CA GLN A 172 -1.36 -2.00 -14.25
C GLN A 172 -0.16 -2.69 -13.58
N ASP A 173 -0.36 -3.32 -12.43
CA ASP A 173 0.70 -4.07 -11.75
C ASP A 173 1.00 -5.40 -12.44
N VAL A 174 -0.01 -6.04 -13.06
CA VAL A 174 0.19 -7.23 -13.92
C VAL A 174 1.11 -6.90 -15.09
N LEU A 175 0.81 -5.83 -15.84
CA LEU A 175 1.64 -5.38 -16.96
C LEU A 175 3.05 -5.03 -16.47
N ARG A 176 3.14 -4.28 -15.37
CA ARG A 176 4.41 -3.87 -14.77
C ARG A 176 5.30 -5.06 -14.44
N ASP A 177 4.77 -6.06 -13.75
CA ASP A 177 5.51 -7.25 -13.33
C ASP A 177 5.97 -8.10 -14.54
N LEU A 178 5.20 -8.08 -15.63
CA LEU A 178 5.56 -8.75 -16.88
C LEU A 178 6.72 -8.06 -17.61
N VAL A 179 6.72 -6.72 -17.66
CA VAL A 179 7.61 -5.95 -18.56
C VAL A 179 8.82 -5.31 -17.89
N GLN A 180 8.75 -4.98 -16.60
CA GLN A 180 9.83 -4.26 -15.93
C GLN A 180 11.12 -5.09 -15.88
N PRO A 181 12.29 -4.48 -16.12
CA PRO A 181 13.57 -5.12 -15.88
C PRO A 181 13.80 -5.35 -14.37
N VAL A 182 14.65 -6.33 -14.06
CA VAL A 182 15.15 -6.56 -12.69
C VAL A 182 16.27 -5.58 -12.41
#